data_AF-A0A261B2V4-F1
#
_entry.id   AF-A0A261B2V4-F1
#
_cell.length_a   1.000
_cell.length_b   1.000
_cell.length_c   1.000
_cell.angle_alpha   90.00
_cell.angle_beta   90.00
_cell.angle_gamma   90.00
#
_symmetry.space_group_name_H-M   'P 1'
#
loop_
_entity.id
_entity.type
_entity.pdbx_description
1 polymer ?
#
loop_
_entity_poly.entity_id
_entity_poly.type
_entity_poly.pdbx_seq_one_letter_code
_entity_poly.pdbx_strand_id
1 'polypeptide(L)'
;MHRLLLLLLILPLLVPLTTAQCRDLHPYCDLFKTLDLCMASASQQPIMKYNCAQTCEFCGKKAGSCVDRLSNCGEYKSTGLCETDDKLRIEYACPVTCNTIQYI
;
A
#
# COMPACT_ATOMS: atom_id res chain seq x y z
N MET A 1 42.75 32.31 6.09
CA MET A 1 41.54 31.79 6.76
C MET A 1 40.39 31.48 5.79
N HIS A 2 40.59 30.70 4.71
CA HIS A 2 39.54 30.52 3.68
C HIS A 2 39.50 29.14 2.99
N ARG A 3 40.14 28.10 3.53
CA ARG A 3 40.18 26.76 2.88
C ARG A 3 39.55 25.61 3.67
N LEU A 4 39.02 25.87 4.87
CA LEU A 4 38.41 24.82 5.71
C LEU A 4 36.87 24.77 5.64
N LEU A 5 36.22 25.74 5.00
CA LEU A 5 34.75 25.91 5.06
C LEU A 5 33.97 25.23 3.90
N LEU A 6 34.65 24.70 2.90
CA LEU A 6 34.01 24.14 1.68
C LEU A 6 33.82 22.61 1.71
N LEU A 7 34.35 21.91 2.72
CA LEU A 7 34.26 20.44 2.82
C LEU A 7 33.03 19.92 3.57
N LEU A 8 32.17 20.80 4.08
CA LEU A 8 30.96 20.42 4.84
C LEU A 8 29.67 20.43 4.01
N LEU A 9 29.72 20.74 2.71
CA LEU A 9 28.54 20.93 1.84
C LEU A 9 28.16 19.70 0.98
N ILE A 10 28.83 18.56 1.16
CA ILE A 10 28.59 17.34 0.37
C ILE A 10 28.53 16.09 1.24
N LEU A 11 27.86 16.17 2.40
CA LEU A 11 27.26 14.96 2.95
C LEU A 11 25.91 14.81 2.26
N PRO A 12 25.77 13.99 1.19
CA PRO A 12 24.46 13.78 0.61
C PRO A 12 23.61 13.20 1.71
N LEU A 13 22.42 13.77 1.86
CA LEU A 13 21.37 13.29 2.73
C LEU A 13 21.01 11.86 2.26
N LEU A 14 21.80 10.87 2.67
CA LEU A 14 21.45 9.46 2.66
C LEU A 14 20.42 9.30 3.78
N VAL A 15 19.24 9.88 3.57
CA VAL A 15 18.05 9.44 4.28
C VAL A 15 17.84 8.04 3.74
N PRO A 16 18.06 6.97 4.52
CA PRO A 16 17.64 5.66 4.08
C PRO A 16 16.15 5.80 3.80
N LEU A 17 15.76 5.54 2.55
CA LEU A 17 14.37 5.36 2.20
C LEU A 17 13.90 4.21 3.09
N THR A 18 13.29 4.54 4.23
CA THR A 18 12.78 3.57 5.16
C THR A 18 11.64 2.89 4.43
N THR A 19 11.93 1.77 3.79
CA THR A 19 10.89 0.86 3.31
C THR A 19 10.04 0.58 4.53
N ALA A 20 8.81 1.07 4.55
CA ALA A 20 7.90 0.89 5.67
C ALA A 20 7.92 -0.60 6.04
N GLN A 21 8.42 -0.93 7.24
CA GLN A 21 8.51 -2.31 7.68
C GLN A 21 7.09 -2.88 7.72
N CYS A 22 6.87 -3.95 6.96
CA CYS A 22 5.61 -4.65 6.97
C CYS A 22 5.39 -5.25 8.35
N ARG A 23 4.29 -4.84 9.00
CA ARG A 23 3.90 -5.25 10.34
C ARG A 23 2.39 -5.14 10.48
N ASP A 24 1.85 -5.76 11.49
CA ASP A 24 0.48 -5.50 11.89
C ASP A 24 0.38 -4.17 12.63
N LEU A 25 -0.69 -3.44 12.34
CA LEU A 25 -1.02 -2.16 12.96
C LEU A 25 -2.21 -2.30 13.92
N HIS A 26 -3.01 -3.36 13.77
CA HIS A 26 -4.19 -3.57 14.58
C HIS A 26 -3.98 -4.67 15.63
N PRO A 27 -4.40 -4.47 16.89
CA PRO A 27 -4.11 -5.42 17.99
C PRO A 27 -4.89 -6.74 17.90
N TYR A 28 -5.90 -6.82 17.03
CA TYR A 28 -6.79 -8.00 16.89
C TYR A 28 -6.58 -8.78 15.59
N CYS A 29 -5.41 -8.69 14.97
CA CYS A 29 -5.15 -9.38 13.70
C CYS A 29 -5.28 -10.91 13.79
N ASP A 30 -4.83 -11.52 14.88
CA ASP A 30 -5.04 -12.96 15.10
C ASP A 30 -6.52 -13.34 15.10
N LEU A 31 -7.35 -12.56 15.81
CA LEU A 31 -8.80 -12.75 15.82
C LEU A 31 -9.38 -12.59 14.40
N PHE A 32 -8.97 -11.55 13.67
CA PHE A 32 -9.45 -11.31 12.30
C PHE A 32 -9.08 -12.45 11.34
N LYS A 33 -7.91 -13.08 11.52
CA LYS A 33 -7.53 -14.29 10.79
C LYS A 33 -8.47 -15.46 11.11
N THR A 34 -8.81 -15.68 12.38
CA THR A 34 -9.76 -16.75 12.76
C THR A 34 -11.18 -16.52 12.25
N LEU A 35 -11.55 -15.27 11.99
CA LEU A 35 -12.82 -14.87 11.37
C LEU A 35 -12.77 -14.88 9.84
N ASP A 36 -11.69 -15.40 9.25
CA ASP A 36 -11.46 -15.49 7.81
C ASP A 36 -11.39 -14.14 7.06
N LEU A 37 -11.18 -13.04 7.78
CA LEU A 37 -11.16 -11.70 7.18
C LEU A 37 -9.97 -11.49 6.22
N CYS A 38 -8.89 -12.26 6.39
CA CYS A 38 -7.76 -12.25 5.47
C CYS A 38 -8.13 -12.76 4.07
N MET A 39 -9.15 -13.62 3.96
CA MET A 39 -9.61 -14.22 2.69
C MET A 39 -11.00 -13.74 2.26
N ALA A 40 -11.62 -12.88 3.06
CA ALA A 40 -12.97 -12.40 2.84
C ALA A 40 -13.10 -11.45 1.63
N SER A 41 -14.26 -10.79 1.52
CA SER A 41 -14.69 -10.03 0.34
C SER A 41 -13.67 -8.98 -0.13
N ALA A 42 -13.83 -8.54 -1.38
CA ALA A 42 -13.00 -7.49 -1.97
C ALA A 42 -13.00 -6.17 -1.17
N SER A 43 -14.01 -5.92 -0.33
CA SER A 43 -14.05 -4.75 0.54
C SER A 43 -13.23 -4.90 1.83
N GLN A 44 -12.97 -6.13 2.29
CA GLN A 44 -12.25 -6.40 3.53
C GLN A 44 -10.75 -6.63 3.32
N GLN A 45 -10.35 -7.20 2.18
CA GLN A 45 -8.93 -7.40 1.87
C GLN A 45 -8.05 -6.15 1.96
N PRO A 46 -8.46 -4.96 1.49
CA PRO A 46 -7.66 -3.74 1.64
C PRO A 46 -7.45 -3.35 3.11
N ILE A 47 -8.50 -3.47 3.92
CA ILE A 47 -8.47 -3.16 5.35
C ILE A 47 -7.51 -4.12 6.05
N MET A 48 -7.58 -5.42 5.73
CA MET A 48 -6.67 -6.43 6.29
C MET A 48 -5.25 -6.30 5.77
N LYS A 49 -5.07 -5.89 4.50
CA LYS A 49 -3.74 -5.63 3.94
C LYS A 49 -3.04 -4.46 4.61
N TYR A 50 -3.78 -3.43 4.99
CA TYR A 50 -3.21 -2.30 5.72
C TYR A 50 -2.98 -2.62 7.21
N ASN A 51 -3.98 -3.20 7.88
CA ASN A 51 -3.97 -3.36 9.33
C ASN A 51 -3.29 -4.64 9.82
N CYS A 52 -3.32 -5.70 9.02
CA CYS A 52 -2.94 -7.05 9.40
C CYS A 52 -2.04 -7.70 8.36
N ALA A 53 -1.14 -6.89 7.77
CA ALA A 53 -0.28 -7.30 6.66
C ALA A 53 0.60 -8.50 6.98
N GLN A 54 1.08 -8.64 8.22
CA GLN A 54 1.93 -9.73 8.65
C GLN A 54 1.09 -10.97 8.99
N THR A 55 0.06 -10.83 9.85
CA THR A 55 -0.80 -11.95 10.24
C THR A 55 -1.53 -12.58 9.04
N CYS A 56 -2.01 -11.76 8.10
CA CYS A 56 -2.64 -12.21 6.86
C CYS A 56 -1.63 -12.52 5.74
N GLU A 57 -0.33 -12.49 6.03
CA GLU A 57 0.74 -12.85 5.10
C GLU A 57 0.74 -12.03 3.80
N PHE A 58 0.34 -10.76 3.86
CA PHE A 58 0.38 -9.83 2.72
C PHE A 58 1.74 -9.14 2.55
N CYS A 59 2.65 -9.26 3.52
CA CYS A 59 4.02 -8.77 3.40
C CYS A 59 4.71 -9.31 2.16
N GLY A 60 5.32 -8.43 1.36
CA GLY A 60 6.00 -8.80 0.11
C GLY A 60 5.07 -9.25 -1.01
N LYS A 61 3.75 -9.35 -0.78
CA LYS A 61 2.77 -9.67 -1.83
C LYS A 61 2.31 -8.37 -2.52
N LYS A 62 2.43 -8.34 -3.86
CA LYS A 62 1.92 -7.26 -4.71
C LYS A 62 0.42 -7.02 -4.40
N ALA A 63 -0.05 -5.77 -4.49
CA ALA A 63 -1.47 -5.46 -4.32
C ALA A 63 -2.27 -6.00 -5.50
N GLY A 64 -3.12 -7.00 -5.24
CA GLY A 64 -4.00 -7.59 -6.24
C GLY A 64 -3.28 -8.26 -7.41
N SER A 65 -4.05 -9.02 -8.18
CA SER A 65 -3.67 -9.38 -9.55
C SER A 65 -3.55 -8.11 -10.39
N CYS A 66 -2.72 -8.11 -11.43
CA CYS A 66 -2.58 -6.96 -12.34
C CYS A 66 -3.77 -6.79 -13.31
N VAL A 67 -4.99 -6.92 -12.81
CA VAL A 67 -6.22 -6.80 -13.56
C VAL A 67 -7.25 -6.06 -12.73
N ASP A 68 -7.99 -5.18 -13.39
CA ASP A 68 -9.20 -4.59 -12.85
C ASP A 68 -10.28 -5.66 -12.71
N ARG A 69 -10.96 -5.67 -11.57
CA ARG A 69 -11.93 -6.70 -11.17
C ARG A 69 -13.37 -6.21 -11.29
N LEU A 70 -13.57 -4.90 -11.45
CA LEU A 70 -14.87 -4.28 -11.56
C LEU A 70 -15.02 -3.62 -12.93
N SER A 71 -16.21 -3.70 -13.51
CA SER A 71 -16.51 -3.11 -14.82
C SER A 71 -16.55 -1.58 -14.80
N ASN A 72 -16.75 -0.98 -13.62
CA ASN A 72 -16.89 0.47 -13.43
C ASN A 72 -15.61 1.16 -12.94
N CYS A 73 -14.44 0.51 -13.06
CA CYS A 73 -13.16 1.13 -12.67
C CYS A 73 -12.91 2.49 -13.36
N GLY A 74 -13.31 2.65 -14.63
CA GLY A 74 -13.20 3.93 -15.34
C GLY A 74 -14.02 5.07 -14.70
N GLU A 75 -15.19 4.75 -14.16
CA GLU A 75 -16.03 5.69 -13.41
C GLU A 75 -15.38 6.04 -12.07
N TYR A 76 -14.82 5.06 -11.36
CA TYR A 76 -14.10 5.32 -10.11
C TYR A 76 -12.91 6.24 -10.32
N LYS A 77 -12.19 6.11 -11.43
CA LYS A 77 -11.14 7.05 -11.79
C LYS A 77 -11.68 8.43 -12.12
N SER A 78 -12.71 8.54 -12.95
CA SER A 78 -13.24 9.83 -13.39
C SER A 78 -13.89 10.62 -12.24
N THR A 79 -14.42 9.94 -11.23
CA THR A 79 -14.99 10.53 -10.02
C THR A 79 -13.96 10.80 -8.92
N GLY A 80 -12.69 10.43 -9.13
CA GLY A 80 -11.60 10.68 -8.18
C GLY A 80 -11.51 9.67 -7.03
N LEU A 81 -12.26 8.57 -7.06
CA LEU A 81 -12.27 7.55 -6.00
C LEU A 81 -10.92 6.82 -5.82
N CYS A 82 -10.01 6.90 -6.79
CA CYS A 82 -8.62 6.46 -6.60
C CYS A 82 -7.85 7.34 -5.58
N GLU A 83 -8.37 8.51 -5.20
CA GLU A 83 -7.69 9.49 -4.33
C GLU A 83 -8.49 9.88 -3.08
N THR A 84 -9.56 9.14 -2.75
CA THR A 84 -10.38 9.37 -1.55
C THR A 84 -9.95 8.46 -0.38
N ASP A 85 -10.61 8.56 0.78
CA ASP A 85 -10.39 7.62 1.90
C ASP A 85 -10.74 6.16 1.54
N ASP A 86 -11.53 5.97 0.49
CA ASP A 86 -11.89 4.67 -0.09
C ASP A 86 -10.79 4.07 -0.98
N LYS A 87 -9.70 4.83 -1.21
CA LYS A 87 -8.59 4.50 -2.11
C LYS A 87 -8.13 3.05 -1.97
N LEU A 88 -7.85 2.56 -0.76
CA LEU A 88 -7.36 1.18 -0.57
C LEU A 88 -8.31 0.12 -1.17
N ARG A 89 -9.63 0.31 -1.01
CA ARG A 89 -10.65 -0.57 -1.58
C ARG A 89 -10.69 -0.47 -3.09
N ILE A 90 -10.64 0.74 -3.60
CA ILE A 90 -10.72 1.02 -5.03
C ILE A 90 -9.46 0.53 -5.74
N GLU A 91 -8.28 0.75 -5.18
CA GLU A 91 -6.99 0.30 -5.72
C GLU A 91 -6.86 -1.23 -5.77
N TYR A 92 -7.42 -1.95 -4.80
CA TYR A 92 -7.45 -3.42 -4.84
C TYR A 92 -8.37 -3.94 -5.95
N ALA A 93 -9.51 -3.27 -6.16
CA ALA A 93 -10.49 -3.66 -7.16
C ALA A 93 -10.11 -3.20 -8.58
N CYS A 94 -9.42 -2.07 -8.69
CA CYS A 94 -9.09 -1.38 -9.94
C CYS A 94 -7.59 -1.01 -10.03
N PRO A 95 -6.66 -1.96 -9.81
CA PRO A 95 -5.25 -1.65 -9.67
C PRO A 95 -4.64 -1.09 -10.97
N VAL A 96 -5.11 -1.52 -12.15
CA VAL A 96 -4.63 -1.02 -13.44
C VAL A 96 -5.16 0.40 -13.65
N THR A 97 -6.47 0.58 -13.50
CA THR A 97 -7.10 1.89 -13.74
C THR A 97 -6.59 2.97 -12.78
N CYS A 98 -6.38 2.64 -11.50
CA CYS A 98 -5.81 3.54 -10.49
C CYS A 98 -4.27 3.60 -10.50
N ASN A 99 -3.59 2.96 -11.47
CA ASN A 99 -2.13 3.00 -11.64
C ASN A 99 -1.33 2.58 -10.40
N THR A 100 -1.81 1.59 -9.64
CA THR A 100 -1.17 1.15 -8.39
C THR A 100 -0.21 -0.01 -8.56
N ILE A 101 -0.06 -0.46 -9.80
CA ILE A 101 0.86 -1.53 -10.16
C ILE A 101 2.21 -0.90 -10.51
N GLN A 102 3.17 -1.00 -9.59
CA GLN A 102 4.56 -0.72 -9.92
C GLN A 102 5.14 -1.90 -10.70
N TYR A 103 5.51 -1.64 -11.95
CA TYR A 103 6.39 -2.49 -12.75
C TYR A 103 7.77 -2.52 -12.06
N ILE A 104 8.06 -3.62 -11.37
CA ILE A 104 9.42 -4.06 -11.04
C ILE A 104 9.54 -5.45 -11.65
#